data_AF-A0A3P7NU64-F1
#
_entry.id   AF-A0A3P7NU64-F1
#
_cell.length_a   1.000
_cell.length_b   1.000
_cell.length_c   1.000
_cell.angle_alpha   90.00
_cell.angle_beta   90.00
_cell.angle_gamma   90.00
#
_symmetry.space_group_name_H-M   'P 1'
#
loop_
_entity.id
_entity.type
_entity.pdbx_description
1 polymer ?
#
loop_
_entity_poly.entity_id
_entity_poly.type
_entity_poly.pdbx_seq_one_letter_code
_entity_poly.pdbx_strand_id
1 'polypeptide(L)'
;MPFGKHIYEARSLMELKRYQNRFMFKRRSVAEHMWSVAKIAQGLAIWESEKFGHEVNMALLLERAINHDLIELATGDIIATTKKKTKEMKAALLEIEEIAFEEEIKEDIPKSWRPRFKAFMLNPKADDPEGLILSAADIIDTVLEAIEEVKLGNEPFRKILKEVTVLLITINLDSVRYFLRYALEDFGLDIRSYYGDIVAEYIDGLYFDPSVFES
;
A
#
# COMPACT_ATOMS: atom_id res chain seq x y z
N MET A 1 31.41 -5.88 1.14
CA MET A 1 30.55 -5.45 0.02
C MET A 1 29.17 -6.04 0.30
N PRO A 2 28.26 -5.30 0.95
CA PRO A 2 27.15 -5.90 1.68
C PRO A 2 25.90 -6.17 0.83
N PHE A 3 25.92 -5.87 -0.49
CA PHE A 3 24.81 -6.16 -1.41
C PHE A 3 24.30 -7.60 -1.31
N GLY A 4 25.21 -8.59 -1.29
CA GLY A 4 24.84 -10.00 -1.15
C GLY A 4 24.11 -10.32 0.15
N LYS A 5 24.47 -9.64 1.25
CA LYS A 5 23.79 -9.79 2.54
C LYS A 5 22.42 -9.12 2.50
N HIS A 6 22.32 -7.88 2.01
CA HIS A 6 21.05 -7.18 1.83
C HIS A 6 20.01 -8.01 1.08
N ILE A 7 20.36 -8.54 -0.10
CA ILE A 7 19.41 -9.34 -0.90
C ILE A 7 19.09 -10.69 -0.27
N TYR A 8 19.99 -11.24 0.56
CA TYR A 8 19.74 -12.48 1.29
C TYR A 8 18.73 -12.22 2.41
N GLU A 9 18.96 -11.20 3.24
CA GLU A 9 18.08 -10.83 4.35
C GLU A 9 16.70 -10.39 3.85
N ALA A 10 16.63 -9.64 2.74
CA ALA A 10 15.35 -9.22 2.14
C ALA A 10 14.42 -10.40 1.79
N ARG A 11 14.96 -11.61 1.55
CA ARG A 11 14.15 -12.80 1.30
C ARG A 11 13.35 -13.25 2.53
N SER A 12 13.77 -12.88 3.74
CA SER A 12 13.05 -13.21 4.98
C SER A 12 11.64 -12.61 5.02
N LEU A 13 11.37 -11.56 4.23
CA LEU A 13 10.01 -11.02 4.03
C LEU A 13 9.03 -12.03 3.40
N MET A 14 9.53 -13.07 2.72
CA MET A 14 8.68 -14.15 2.18
C MET A 14 8.07 -15.02 3.29
N GLU A 15 8.76 -15.11 4.43
CA GLU A 15 8.34 -15.89 5.60
C GLU A 15 7.47 -15.07 6.55
N LEU A 16 7.67 -13.75 6.58
CA LEU A 16 6.92 -12.85 7.44
C LEU A 16 5.48 -12.67 6.95
N LYS A 17 4.51 -13.21 7.70
CA LYS A 17 3.09 -13.15 7.34
C LYS A 17 2.41 -11.90 7.87
N ARG A 18 1.52 -11.34 7.07
CA ARG A 18 0.62 -10.25 7.44
C ARG A 18 -0.55 -10.73 8.28
N TYR A 19 -1.20 -9.82 9.01
CA TYR A 19 -2.39 -10.10 9.83
C TYR A 19 -2.16 -11.20 10.89
N GLN A 20 -1.01 -11.15 11.57
CA GLN A 20 -0.61 -12.18 12.53
C GLN A 20 -1.61 -12.36 13.69
N ASN A 21 -2.38 -11.31 14.01
CA ASN A 21 -3.36 -11.30 15.08
C ASN A 21 -4.78 -11.74 14.64
N ARG A 22 -4.97 -12.16 13.38
CA ARG A 22 -6.27 -12.57 12.84
C ARG A 22 -6.20 -13.89 12.06
N PHE A 23 -7.35 -14.56 12.00
CA PHE A 23 -7.54 -15.70 11.12
C PHE A 23 -7.80 -15.21 9.69
N MET A 24 -7.07 -15.78 8.73
CA MET A 24 -7.27 -15.61 7.29
C MET A 24 -7.26 -16.99 6.64
N PHE A 25 -8.17 -17.19 5.68
CA PHE A 25 -8.15 -18.38 4.83
C PHE A 25 -6.96 -18.37 3.87
N LYS A 26 -6.61 -17.19 3.34
CA LYS A 26 -5.51 -17.00 2.40
C LYS A 26 -4.47 -16.06 2.98
N ARG A 27 -3.44 -16.64 3.62
CA ARG A 27 -2.34 -15.86 4.20
C ARG A 27 -1.42 -15.30 3.12
N ARG A 28 -1.01 -14.05 3.31
CA ARG A 28 0.02 -13.36 2.50
C ARG A 28 1.26 -13.06 3.32
N SER A 29 2.42 -13.13 2.68
CA SER A 29 3.66 -12.58 3.21
C SER A 29 3.81 -11.09 2.90
N VAL A 30 4.73 -10.42 3.58
CA VAL A 30 5.09 -9.03 3.25
C VAL A 30 5.70 -8.94 1.85
N ALA A 31 6.46 -9.95 1.42
CA ALA A 31 6.95 -10.00 0.03
C ALA A 31 5.82 -10.09 -1.01
N GLU A 32 4.77 -10.89 -0.76
CA GLU A 32 3.60 -10.98 -1.64
C GLU A 32 2.83 -9.65 -1.68
N HIS A 33 2.67 -9.00 -0.53
CA HIS A 33 2.07 -7.68 -0.41
C HIS A 33 2.86 -6.63 -1.20
N MET A 34 4.17 -6.52 -0.98
CA MET A 34 5.02 -5.54 -1.68
C MET A 34 5.01 -5.74 -3.19
N TRP A 35 4.97 -6.99 -3.66
CA TRP A 35 4.80 -7.29 -5.09
C TRP A 35 3.45 -6.77 -5.62
N SER A 36 2.37 -7.01 -4.89
CA SER A 36 1.02 -6.56 -5.26
C SER A 36 0.91 -5.03 -5.26
N VAL A 37 1.41 -4.38 -4.21
CA VAL A 37 1.49 -2.91 -4.10
C VAL A 37 2.28 -2.31 -5.25
N ALA A 38 3.44 -2.87 -5.62
CA ALA A 38 4.20 -2.39 -6.77
C ALA A 38 3.42 -2.51 -8.08
N LYS A 39 2.63 -3.59 -8.23
CA LYS A 39 1.80 -3.80 -9.43
C LYS A 39 0.63 -2.81 -9.50
N ILE A 40 -0.02 -2.55 -8.36
CA ILE A 40 -1.11 -1.58 -8.26
C ILE A 40 -0.57 -0.17 -8.50
N ALA A 41 0.53 0.20 -7.85
CA ALA A 41 1.18 1.50 -8.00
C ALA A 41 1.57 1.78 -9.46
N GLN A 42 2.09 0.77 -10.18
CA GLN A 42 2.35 0.87 -11.61
C GLN A 42 1.08 1.23 -12.40
N GLY A 43 -0.03 0.54 -12.15
CA GLY A 43 -1.29 0.81 -12.84
C GLY A 43 -1.85 2.21 -12.55
N LEU A 44 -1.84 2.62 -11.29
CA LEU A 44 -2.28 3.96 -10.89
C LEU A 44 -1.41 5.05 -11.53
N ALA A 45 -0.09 4.87 -11.57
CA ALA A 45 0.81 5.82 -12.20
C ALA A 45 0.63 5.93 -13.72
N ILE A 46 0.35 4.81 -14.40
CA ILE A 46 -0.01 4.83 -15.83
C ILE A 46 -1.29 5.63 -16.03
N TRP A 47 -2.33 5.41 -15.22
CA TRP A 47 -3.54 6.23 -15.31
C TRP A 47 -3.27 7.70 -14.99
N GLU A 48 -2.53 8.02 -13.93
CA GLU A 48 -2.25 9.42 -13.62
C GLU A 48 -1.51 10.15 -14.74
N SER A 49 -0.51 9.49 -15.32
CA SER A 49 0.29 10.11 -16.35
C SER A 49 -0.39 10.12 -17.72
N GLU A 50 -0.82 8.95 -18.20
CA GLU A 50 -1.29 8.79 -19.58
C GLU A 50 -2.76 9.19 -19.74
N LYS A 51 -3.60 8.96 -18.73
CA LYS A 51 -5.04 9.26 -18.79
C LYS A 51 -5.39 10.64 -18.26
N PHE A 52 -4.70 11.09 -17.20
CA PHE A 52 -5.00 12.36 -16.53
C PHE A 52 -3.94 13.46 -16.74
N GLY A 53 -2.82 13.13 -17.39
CA GLY A 53 -1.81 14.12 -17.79
C GLY A 53 -0.93 14.64 -16.64
N HIS A 54 -0.92 13.97 -15.48
CA HIS A 54 -0.10 14.35 -14.33
C HIS A 54 1.32 13.79 -14.45
N GLU A 55 2.33 14.56 -14.04
CA GLU A 55 3.70 14.08 -14.05
C GLU A 55 3.93 13.06 -12.91
N VAL A 56 4.39 11.86 -13.27
CA VAL A 56 4.73 10.80 -12.31
C VAL A 56 6.08 10.18 -12.68
N ASN A 57 7.01 10.14 -11.73
CA ASN A 57 8.26 9.44 -11.87
C ASN A 57 8.10 7.94 -11.54
N MET A 58 7.77 7.16 -12.57
CA MET A 58 7.58 5.70 -12.47
C MET A 58 8.77 4.98 -11.81
N ALA A 59 10.01 5.38 -12.13
CA ALA A 59 11.19 4.72 -11.58
C ALA A 59 11.31 4.96 -10.06
N LEU A 60 11.13 6.21 -9.62
CA LEU A 60 11.13 6.55 -8.19
C LEU A 60 9.98 5.87 -7.45
N LEU A 61 8.78 5.87 -8.02
CA LEU A 61 7.61 5.21 -7.44
C LEU A 61 7.85 3.72 -7.22
N LEU A 62 8.33 3.00 -8.25
CA LEU A 62 8.58 1.56 -8.15
C LEU A 62 9.71 1.26 -7.18
N GLU A 63 10.74 2.08 -7.12
CA GLU A 63 11.78 1.94 -6.11
C GLU A 63 11.25 2.13 -4.69
N ARG A 64 10.33 3.09 -4.45
CA ARG A 64 9.66 3.20 -3.15
C ARG A 64 8.82 1.97 -2.87
N ALA A 65 7.99 1.54 -3.81
CA ALA A 65 7.06 0.44 -3.64
C ALA A 65 7.76 -0.89 -3.28
N ILE A 66 8.84 -1.24 -3.98
CA ILE A 66 9.59 -2.49 -3.72
C ILE A 66 10.44 -2.45 -2.45
N ASN A 67 10.51 -1.32 -1.74
CA ASN A 67 11.30 -1.16 -0.51
C ASN A 67 10.49 -0.69 0.70
N HIS A 68 9.20 -0.34 0.53
CA HIS A 68 8.44 0.43 1.52
C HIS A 68 8.25 -0.27 2.87
N ASP A 69 8.20 -1.59 2.88
CA ASP A 69 8.06 -2.41 4.09
C ASP A 69 9.33 -3.21 4.41
N LEU A 70 10.49 -2.86 3.83
CA LEU A 70 11.75 -3.54 4.18
C LEU A 70 12.14 -3.38 5.66
N ILE A 71 11.68 -2.32 6.31
CA ILE A 71 11.91 -2.09 7.75
C ILE A 71 11.30 -3.21 8.61
N GLU A 72 10.28 -3.91 8.09
CA GLU A 72 9.61 -5.01 8.78
C GLU A 72 10.49 -6.26 8.93
N LEU A 73 11.66 -6.31 8.28
CA LEU A 73 12.70 -7.28 8.59
C LEU A 73 13.13 -7.22 10.07
N ALA A 74 13.17 -6.01 10.63
CA ALA A 74 13.56 -5.78 12.02
C ALA A 74 12.33 -5.68 12.94
N THR A 75 11.28 -4.97 12.53
CA THR A 75 10.12 -4.70 13.40
C THR A 75 9.05 -5.79 13.38
N GLY A 76 9.05 -6.64 12.36
CA GLY A 76 7.88 -7.43 11.97
C GLY A 76 6.72 -6.60 11.42
N ASP A 77 5.64 -7.28 11.00
CA ASP A 77 4.44 -6.65 10.45
C ASP A 77 3.62 -6.05 11.60
N ILE A 78 3.69 -4.73 11.72
CA ILE A 78 2.89 -3.99 12.67
C ILE A 78 1.62 -3.52 11.95
N ILE A 79 0.50 -4.15 12.27
CA ILE A 79 -0.79 -3.84 11.62
C ILE A 79 -1.12 -2.34 11.65
N ALA A 80 -1.69 -1.82 10.57
CA ALA A 80 -1.95 -0.39 10.38
C ALA A 80 -2.81 0.24 11.49
N THR A 81 -3.77 -0.52 12.06
CA THR A 81 -4.61 -0.06 13.18
C THR A 81 -3.80 0.20 14.45
N THR A 82 -2.69 -0.51 14.64
CA THR A 82 -1.74 -0.25 15.73
C THR A 82 -0.87 0.95 15.39
N LYS A 83 -0.35 1.03 14.15
CA LYS A 83 0.48 2.16 13.67
C LYS A 83 -0.21 3.53 13.85
N LYS A 84 -1.53 3.59 13.69
CA LYS A 84 -2.31 4.85 13.68
C LYS A 84 -3.18 5.07 14.92
N LYS A 85 -2.98 4.32 16.01
CA LYS A 85 -3.88 4.35 17.18
C LYS A 85 -3.85 5.68 17.95
N THR A 86 -2.66 6.26 18.18
CA THR A 86 -2.49 7.61 18.76
C THR A 86 -1.29 8.33 18.13
N LYS A 87 -1.19 9.65 18.33
CA LYS A 87 -0.02 10.42 17.85
C LYS A 87 1.27 9.98 18.55
N GLU A 88 1.19 9.69 19.84
CA GLU A 88 2.30 9.23 20.67
C GLU A 88 2.77 7.84 20.21
N MET A 89 1.85 6.93 19.92
CA MET A 89 2.21 5.61 19.37
C MET A 89 2.85 5.72 17.99
N LYS A 90 2.33 6.60 17.12
CA LYS A 90 2.94 6.85 15.82
C LYS A 90 4.38 7.38 15.97
N ALA A 91 4.60 8.33 16.88
CA ALA A 91 5.93 8.89 17.13
C ALA A 91 6.91 7.83 17.67
N ALA A 92 6.46 7.02 18.64
CA ALA A 92 7.28 5.93 19.20
C ALA A 92 7.64 4.86 18.15
N LEU A 93 6.71 4.54 17.24
CA LEU A 93 6.99 3.60 16.15
C LEU A 93 8.02 4.14 15.16
N LEU A 94 7.93 5.42 14.80
CA LEU A 94 8.93 6.06 13.94
C LEU A 94 10.33 6.05 14.60
N GLU A 95 10.40 6.23 15.92
CA GLU A 95 11.65 6.13 16.66
C GLU A 95 12.21 4.70 16.66
N ILE A 96 11.36 3.69 16.85
CA ILE A 96 11.75 2.28 16.76
C ILE A 96 12.24 1.92 15.35
N GLU A 97 11.53 2.36 14.30
CA GLU A 97 11.93 2.13 12.91
C GLU A 97 13.26 2.82 12.57
N GLU A 98 13.49 4.05 13.06
CA GLU A 98 14.78 4.75 12.91
C GLU A 98 15.94 4.00 13.59
N ILE A 99 15.73 3.53 14.84
CA ILE A 99 16.72 2.73 15.57
C ILE A 99 17.00 1.42 14.84
N ALA A 100 15.95 0.69 14.43
CA ALA A 100 16.07 -0.56 13.70
C ALA A 100 16.84 -0.38 12.39
N PHE A 101 16.59 0.71 11.66
CA PHE A 101 17.37 1.02 10.47
C PHE A 101 18.85 1.22 10.80
N GLU A 102 19.17 2.08 11.77
CA GLU A 102 20.55 2.45 12.10
C GLU A 102 21.37 1.31 12.71
N GLU A 103 20.75 0.48 13.55
CA GLU A 103 21.43 -0.57 14.32
C GLU A 103 21.42 -1.94 13.65
N GLU A 104 20.35 -2.29 12.90
CA GLU A 104 20.16 -3.65 12.39
C GLU A 104 20.32 -3.76 10.87
N ILE A 105 19.79 -2.79 10.11
CA ILE A 105 19.69 -2.91 8.64
C ILE A 105 20.83 -2.19 7.91
N LYS A 106 21.26 -1.02 8.40
CA LYS A 106 22.16 -0.10 7.69
C LYS A 106 23.48 -0.74 7.25
N GLU A 107 24.08 -1.58 8.08
CA GLU A 107 25.36 -2.22 7.76
C GLU A 107 25.27 -3.28 6.66
N ASP A 108 24.05 -3.77 6.41
CA ASP A 108 23.77 -4.73 5.33
C ASP A 108 23.55 -4.03 4.00
N ILE A 109 23.32 -2.71 4.00
CA ILE A 109 23.12 -1.91 2.79
C ILE A 109 24.45 -1.29 2.33
N PRO A 110 24.77 -1.33 1.01
CA PRO A 110 25.92 -0.62 0.46
C PRO A 110 25.94 0.86 0.86
N LYS A 111 27.09 1.37 1.31
CA LYS A 111 27.22 2.74 1.84
C LYS A 111 26.61 3.82 0.93
N SER A 112 26.79 3.68 -0.39
CA SER A 112 26.25 4.60 -1.40
C SER A 112 24.72 4.58 -1.52
N TRP A 113 24.05 3.53 -1.05
CA TRP A 113 22.60 3.36 -1.13
C TRP A 113 21.87 3.77 0.15
N ARG A 114 22.57 3.75 1.29
CA ARG A 114 22.01 3.99 2.63
C ARG A 114 21.08 5.21 2.69
N PRO A 115 21.45 6.41 2.16
CA PRO A 115 20.55 7.56 2.24
C PRO A 115 19.21 7.34 1.54
N ARG A 116 19.23 6.70 0.37
CA ARG A 116 18.05 6.43 -0.45
C ARG A 116 17.17 5.34 0.16
N PHE A 117 17.78 4.24 0.61
CA PHE A 117 17.06 3.15 1.26
C PHE A 117 16.47 3.57 2.61
N LYS A 118 17.17 4.41 3.38
CA LYS A 118 16.61 5.00 4.61
C LYS A 118 15.32 5.76 4.33
N ALA A 119 15.32 6.61 3.30
CA ALA A 119 14.13 7.34 2.90
C ALA A 119 13.00 6.40 2.46
N PHE A 120 13.31 5.35 1.72
CA PHE A 120 12.30 4.38 1.26
C PHE A 120 11.72 3.52 2.39
N MET A 121 12.49 3.24 3.45
CA MET A 121 12.00 2.45 4.59
C MET A 121 11.23 3.29 5.59
N LEU A 122 11.71 4.51 5.88
CA LEU A 122 11.17 5.33 6.98
C LEU A 122 10.14 6.37 6.52
N ASN A 123 10.20 6.78 5.25
CA ASN A 123 9.24 7.71 4.68
C ASN A 123 8.91 7.39 3.20
N PRO A 124 8.45 6.17 2.89
CA PRO A 124 8.11 5.78 1.50
C PRO A 124 6.97 6.61 0.91
N LYS A 125 6.04 7.04 1.77
CA LYS A 125 4.76 7.68 1.42
C LYS A 125 4.85 9.18 1.67
N ALA A 126 5.84 9.83 1.06
CA ALA A 126 6.04 11.27 1.14
C ALA A 126 4.85 12.05 0.55
N ASP A 127 4.77 13.36 0.84
CA ASP A 127 3.71 14.24 0.34
C ASP A 127 4.04 14.76 -1.07
N ASP A 128 4.26 13.82 -1.99
CA ASP A 128 4.49 14.04 -3.42
C ASP A 128 3.63 13.04 -4.23
N PRO A 129 3.49 13.21 -5.57
CA PRO A 129 2.63 12.36 -6.38
C PRO A 129 2.92 10.86 -6.21
N GLU A 130 4.20 10.46 -6.18
CA GLU A 130 4.59 9.06 -6.01
C GLU A 130 4.22 8.52 -4.62
N GLY A 131 4.36 9.32 -3.56
CA GLY A 131 4.00 8.92 -2.21
C GLY A 131 2.49 8.82 -2.00
N LEU A 132 1.69 9.67 -2.66
CA LEU A 132 0.24 9.54 -2.70
C LEU A 132 -0.20 8.27 -3.46
N ILE A 133 0.40 7.99 -4.62
CA ILE A 133 0.12 6.78 -5.39
C ILE A 133 0.48 5.53 -4.59
N LEU A 134 1.63 5.53 -3.92
CA LEU A 134 2.04 4.42 -3.06
C LEU A 134 1.10 4.23 -1.86
N SER A 135 0.61 5.33 -1.27
CA SER A 135 -0.37 5.28 -0.19
C SER A 135 -1.69 4.64 -0.64
N ALA A 136 -2.15 5.00 -1.85
CA ALA A 136 -3.34 4.41 -2.44
C ALA A 136 -3.12 2.92 -2.76
N ALA A 137 -1.98 2.57 -3.35
CA ALA A 137 -1.67 1.19 -3.72
C ALA A 137 -1.63 0.24 -2.50
N ASP A 138 -1.05 0.67 -1.39
CA ASP A 138 -1.03 -0.08 -0.12
C ASP A 138 -2.45 -0.32 0.43
N ILE A 139 -3.30 0.71 0.39
CA ILE A 139 -4.70 0.59 0.82
C ILE A 139 -5.48 -0.32 -0.14
N ILE A 140 -5.28 -0.21 -1.46
CA ILE A 140 -5.94 -1.06 -2.45
C ILE A 140 -5.54 -2.52 -2.25
N ASP A 141 -4.27 -2.83 -1.98
CA ASP A 141 -3.88 -4.22 -1.70
C ASP A 141 -4.61 -4.77 -0.47
N THR A 142 -4.73 -3.95 0.58
CA THR A 142 -5.52 -4.28 1.77
C THR A 142 -7.02 -4.51 1.44
N VAL A 143 -7.59 -3.72 0.51
CA VAL A 143 -8.94 -3.94 -0.03
C VAL A 143 -9.02 -5.30 -0.73
N LEU A 144 -8.03 -5.65 -1.56
CA LEU A 144 -8.00 -6.93 -2.27
C LEU A 144 -7.90 -8.12 -1.31
N GLU A 145 -7.02 -8.06 -0.30
CA GLU A 145 -6.93 -9.07 0.76
C GLU A 145 -8.29 -9.25 1.46
N ALA A 146 -8.99 -8.16 1.76
CA ALA A 146 -10.31 -8.22 2.37
C ALA A 146 -11.39 -8.78 1.43
N ILE A 147 -11.36 -8.46 0.14
CA ILE A 147 -12.27 -9.04 -0.87
C ILE A 147 -12.07 -10.56 -0.96
N GLU A 148 -10.82 -11.04 -1.01
CA GLU A 148 -10.51 -12.47 -1.05
C GLU A 148 -11.13 -13.20 0.15
N GLU A 149 -10.94 -12.66 1.35
CA GLU A 149 -11.46 -13.24 2.60
C GLU A 149 -13.00 -13.19 2.67
N VAL A 150 -13.62 -12.09 2.25
CA VAL A 150 -15.09 -11.97 2.19
C VAL A 150 -15.69 -12.98 1.22
N LYS A 151 -15.07 -13.19 0.05
CA LYS A 151 -15.52 -14.20 -0.93
C LYS A 151 -15.41 -15.63 -0.39
N LEU A 152 -14.49 -15.88 0.54
CA LEU A 152 -14.33 -17.15 1.24
C LEU A 152 -15.24 -17.28 2.47
N GLY A 153 -16.06 -16.27 2.77
CA GLY A 153 -16.99 -16.28 3.90
C GLY A 153 -16.41 -15.85 5.24
N ASN A 154 -15.25 -15.18 5.27
CA ASN A 154 -14.66 -14.64 6.50
C ASN A 154 -15.36 -13.34 6.91
N GLU A 155 -16.51 -13.48 7.57
CA GLU A 155 -17.41 -12.36 7.91
C GLU A 155 -16.74 -11.15 8.60
N PRO A 156 -15.78 -11.31 9.53
CA PRO A 156 -15.07 -10.17 10.11
C PRO A 156 -14.37 -9.24 9.09
N PHE A 157 -14.00 -9.76 7.92
CA PHE A 157 -13.38 -8.94 6.86
C PHE A 157 -14.39 -8.06 6.11
N ARG A 158 -15.71 -8.29 6.23
CA ARG A 158 -16.71 -7.35 5.68
C ARG A 158 -16.60 -5.96 6.30
N LYS A 159 -16.36 -5.90 7.61
CA LYS A 159 -16.16 -4.63 8.31
C LYS A 159 -14.84 -3.96 7.88
N ILE A 160 -13.77 -4.75 7.80
CA ILE A 160 -12.45 -4.28 7.36
C ILE A 160 -12.55 -3.70 5.95
N LEU A 161 -13.22 -4.40 5.02
CA LEU A 161 -13.42 -3.97 3.64
C LEU A 161 -14.07 -2.58 3.57
N LYS A 162 -15.14 -2.35 4.32
CA LYS A 162 -15.82 -1.04 4.38
C LYS A 162 -14.89 0.05 4.92
N GLU A 163 -14.28 -0.21 6.07
CA GLU A 163 -13.44 0.79 6.76
C GLU A 163 -12.21 1.18 5.93
N VAL A 164 -11.54 0.21 5.30
CA VAL A 164 -10.32 0.46 4.54
C VAL A 164 -10.61 1.12 3.18
N THR A 165 -11.73 0.78 2.53
CA THR A 165 -12.10 1.40 1.24
C THR A 165 -12.42 2.89 1.40
N VAL A 166 -13.04 3.29 2.52
CA VAL A 166 -13.30 4.71 2.81
C VAL A 166 -12.01 5.54 2.86
N LEU A 167 -10.87 4.96 3.25
CA LEU A 167 -9.60 5.68 3.27
C LEU A 167 -9.15 6.14 1.88
N LEU A 168 -9.53 5.42 0.81
CA LEU A 168 -9.19 5.80 -0.57
C LEU A 168 -9.81 7.13 -0.98
N ILE A 169 -11.00 7.45 -0.46
CA ILE A 169 -11.70 8.72 -0.74
C ILE A 169 -10.89 9.93 -0.24
N THR A 170 -10.03 9.73 0.77
CA THR A 170 -9.20 10.79 1.34
C THR A 170 -7.94 11.09 0.51
N ILE A 171 -7.64 10.25 -0.49
CA ILE A 171 -6.47 10.42 -1.35
C ILE A 171 -6.89 11.16 -2.62
N ASN A 172 -6.38 12.37 -2.79
CA ASN A 172 -6.72 13.23 -3.91
C ASN A 172 -5.91 12.89 -5.17
N LEU A 173 -6.31 11.81 -5.85
CA LEU A 173 -5.71 11.29 -7.08
C LEU A 173 -6.82 10.92 -8.08
N ASP A 174 -6.69 11.32 -9.35
CA ASP A 174 -7.65 10.98 -10.41
C ASP A 174 -7.68 9.47 -10.68
N SER A 175 -6.51 8.82 -10.65
CA SER A 175 -6.36 7.36 -10.74
C SER A 175 -7.12 6.62 -9.64
N VAL A 176 -7.17 7.18 -8.42
CA VAL A 176 -7.93 6.59 -7.30
C VAL A 176 -9.42 6.77 -7.49
N ARG A 177 -9.86 7.97 -7.90
CA ARG A 177 -11.26 8.20 -8.29
C ARG A 177 -11.68 7.22 -9.39
N TYR A 178 -10.83 7.01 -10.38
CA TYR A 178 -11.09 6.14 -11.52
C TYR A 178 -11.15 4.66 -11.11
N PHE A 179 -10.21 4.23 -10.25
CA PHE A 179 -10.24 2.89 -9.64
C PHE A 179 -11.55 2.64 -8.89
N LEU A 180 -11.96 3.57 -8.02
CA LEU A 180 -13.20 3.46 -7.26
C LEU A 180 -14.42 3.39 -8.18
N ARG A 181 -14.46 4.19 -9.24
CA ARG A 181 -15.62 4.27 -10.14
C ARG A 181 -15.77 3.05 -11.04
N TYR A 182 -14.67 2.54 -11.59
CA TYR A 182 -14.71 1.56 -12.69
C TYR A 182 -14.10 0.21 -12.32
N ALA A 183 -12.97 0.19 -11.60
CA ALA A 183 -12.27 -1.06 -11.30
C ALA A 183 -12.89 -1.82 -10.10
N LEU A 184 -13.56 -1.13 -9.16
CA LEU A 184 -14.20 -1.82 -8.04
C LEU A 184 -15.28 -2.81 -8.48
N GLU A 185 -16.01 -2.51 -9.56
CA GLU A 185 -17.07 -3.37 -10.08
C GLU A 185 -16.51 -4.71 -10.62
N ASP A 186 -15.28 -4.73 -11.13
CA ASP A 186 -14.61 -5.94 -11.66
C ASP A 186 -14.45 -7.04 -10.59
N PHE A 187 -14.46 -6.66 -9.31
CA PHE A 187 -14.36 -7.63 -8.22
C PHE A 187 -15.68 -8.36 -7.93
N GLY A 188 -16.79 -8.00 -8.58
CA GLY A 188 -18.05 -8.73 -8.50
C GLY A 188 -18.72 -8.68 -7.11
N LEU A 189 -18.46 -7.62 -6.34
CA LEU A 189 -19.15 -7.33 -5.08
C LEU A 189 -20.01 -6.08 -5.26
N ASP A 190 -21.25 -6.13 -4.80
CA ASP A 190 -22.14 -4.96 -4.84
C ASP A 190 -21.54 -3.78 -4.05
N ILE A 191 -21.43 -2.62 -4.71
CA ILE A 191 -20.73 -1.44 -4.18
C ILE A 191 -21.31 -1.02 -2.82
N ARG A 192 -22.63 -0.79 -2.77
CA ARG A 192 -23.30 -0.28 -1.56
C ARG A 192 -23.28 -1.30 -0.42
N SER A 193 -23.53 -2.57 -0.72
CA SER A 193 -23.61 -3.63 0.29
C SER A 193 -22.26 -3.95 0.93
N TYR A 194 -21.20 -3.98 0.12
CA TYR A 194 -19.88 -4.47 0.55
C TYR A 194 -18.89 -3.37 0.90
N TYR A 195 -18.92 -2.24 0.20
CA TYR A 195 -17.99 -1.12 0.42
C TYR A 195 -18.65 0.02 1.21
N GLY A 196 -19.98 0.05 1.27
CA GLY A 196 -20.76 0.94 2.14
C GLY A 196 -21.30 2.18 1.44
N ASP A 197 -22.26 2.85 2.11
CA ASP A 197 -22.97 4.01 1.54
C ASP A 197 -22.04 5.19 1.24
N ILE A 198 -21.06 5.45 2.11
CA ILE A 198 -20.08 6.53 1.92
C ILE A 198 -19.32 6.37 0.60
N VAL A 199 -18.88 5.15 0.30
CA VAL A 199 -18.15 4.85 -0.95
C VAL A 199 -19.09 4.95 -2.15
N ALA A 200 -20.30 4.39 -2.04
CA ALA A 200 -21.30 4.45 -3.11
C ALA A 200 -21.67 5.90 -3.46
N GLU A 201 -21.98 6.74 -2.47
CA GLU A 201 -22.33 8.14 -2.67
C GLU A 201 -21.17 8.96 -3.24
N TYR A 202 -19.93 8.67 -2.80
CA TYR A 202 -18.75 9.29 -3.39
C TYR A 202 -18.63 8.95 -4.88
N ILE A 203 -18.77 7.67 -5.23
CA ILE A 203 -18.71 7.17 -6.61
C ILE A 203 -19.81 7.80 -7.48
N ASP A 204 -21.04 7.90 -6.97
CA ASP A 204 -22.18 8.51 -7.67
C ASP A 204 -21.93 10.00 -8.01
N GLY A 205 -21.12 10.68 -7.19
CA GLY A 205 -20.72 12.07 -7.41
C GLY A 205 -19.54 12.27 -8.36
N LEU A 206 -18.87 11.20 -8.81
CA LEU A 206 -17.70 11.31 -9.69
C LEU A 206 -18.11 11.59 -11.15
N TYR A 207 -17.48 12.59 -11.74
CA TYR A 207 -17.57 12.89 -13.17
C TYR A 207 -16.19 12.80 -13.81
N PHE A 208 -16.15 12.18 -14.99
CA PHE A 208 -14.95 12.04 -15.80
C PHE A 208 -15.24 12.58 -17.20
N ASP A 209 -14.32 13.37 -17.74
CA ASP A 209 -14.41 13.83 -19.12
C ASP A 209 -14.38 12.64 -20.08
N PRO A 210 -15.27 12.54 -21.08
CA PRO A 210 -15.29 11.41 -22.01
C PRO A 210 -13.95 11.11 -22.70
N SER A 211 -13.10 12.14 -22.92
CA SER A 211 -11.77 11.97 -23.52
C SER A 211 -10.88 10.99 -22.74
N VAL A 212 -11.11 10.84 -21.42
CA VAL A 212 -10.33 9.89 -20.61
C VAL A 212 -10.61 8.43 -20.97
N PHE A 213 -11.64 8.10 -21.78
CA PHE A 213 -11.91 6.73 -22.23
C PHE A 213 -11.38 6.41 -23.62
N GLU A 214 -10.81 7.40 -24.32
CA GLU A 214 -10.33 7.26 -25.70
C GLU A 214 -8.84 6.85 -25.78
N SER A 215 -8.14 6.90 -24.63
CA SER A 215 -6.73 6.53 -24.44
C SER A 215 -6.55 5.09 -23.94
#